data_AF-A0AAU7JK57-F1
#
_entry.id   AF-A0AAU7JK57-F1
#
_cell.length_a   1.000
_cell.length_b   1.000
_cell.length_c   1.000
_cell.angle_alpha   90.00
_cell.angle_beta   90.00
_cell.angle_gamma   90.00
#
_symmetry.space_group_name_H-M   'P 1'
#
loop_
_entity.id
_entity.type
_entity.pdbx_description
1 polymer ?
#
loop_
_entity_poly.entity_id
_entity_poly.type
_entity_poly.pdbx_seq_one_letter_code
_entity_poly.pdbx_strand_id
1 'polypeptide(L)'
;MTSKAAFSTDEWARVAASPLVAGMAITAADPSGLWGLLQEALAGGMSLAQAKQSASANPLAHEVAEDIANPETRTAIRDRMKAQFKGAQFADVKTKAVEELRAVAALVDAKAPNDAAGFKAWLREIAQKAAEAGKEGGFLGFGGVAVSDKERATLDEISAALSVSASA
;
A
#
# COMPACT_ATOMS: atom_id res chain seq x y z
N MET A 1 14.37 -2.23 17.64
CA MET A 1 12.95 -2.52 17.33
C MET A 1 12.17 -1.27 17.63
N THR A 2 11.67 -0.61 16.61
CA THR A 2 10.78 0.55 16.77
C THR A 2 9.36 0.02 16.89
N SER A 3 8.65 0.41 17.95
CA SER A 3 7.23 0.04 18.14
C SER A 3 6.30 1.17 17.73
N LYS A 4 5.00 0.88 17.61
CA LYS A 4 3.91 1.84 17.41
C LYS A 4 4.01 3.07 18.33
N ALA A 5 4.58 2.91 19.52
CA ALA A 5 4.79 3.98 20.49
C ALA A 5 5.71 5.12 20.01
N ALA A 6 6.53 4.90 18.97
CA ALA A 6 7.33 5.95 18.35
C ALA A 6 6.49 6.95 17.52
N PHE A 7 5.26 6.57 17.17
CA PHE A 7 4.35 7.34 16.33
C PHE A 7 3.19 7.90 17.15
N SER A 8 2.75 9.11 16.80
CA SER A 8 1.45 9.61 17.24
C SER A 8 0.31 8.79 16.62
N THR A 9 -0.91 8.94 17.12
CA THR A 9 -2.08 8.25 16.58
C THR A 9 -2.26 8.51 15.07
N ASP A 10 -2.12 9.76 14.63
CA ASP A 10 -2.25 10.15 13.22
C ASP A 10 -1.10 9.62 12.34
N GLU A 11 0.12 9.66 12.87
CA GLU A 11 1.30 9.11 12.20
C GLU A 11 1.21 7.59 12.08
N TRP A 12 0.74 6.91 13.12
CA TRP A 12 0.54 5.48 13.08
C TRP A 12 -0.56 5.10 12.08
N ALA A 13 -1.69 5.82 12.08
CA ALA A 13 -2.73 5.60 11.09
C ALA A 13 -2.21 5.78 9.65
N ARG A 14 -1.26 6.70 9.45
CA ARG A 14 -0.55 6.88 8.17
C ARG A 14 0.30 5.67 7.80
N VAL A 15 1.16 5.24 8.71
CA VAL A 15 2.04 4.07 8.52
C VAL A 15 1.20 2.80 8.30
N ALA A 16 0.15 2.60 9.08
CA ALA A 16 -0.72 1.44 9.01
C ALA A 16 -1.62 1.42 7.75
N ALA A 17 -1.95 2.58 7.19
CA ALA A 17 -2.67 2.68 5.92
C ALA A 17 -1.76 2.47 4.70
N SER A 18 -0.43 2.62 4.83
CA SER A 18 0.48 2.59 3.68
C SER A 18 0.45 1.32 2.81
N PRO A 19 0.22 0.09 3.33
CA PRO A 19 0.02 -1.10 2.48
C PRO A 19 -1.18 -0.97 1.53
N LEU A 20 -2.30 -0.42 2.02
CA LEU A 20 -3.49 -0.15 1.22
C LEU A 20 -3.18 0.88 0.13
N VAL A 21 -2.48 1.96 0.50
CA VAL A 21 -2.09 3.02 -0.43
C VAL A 21 -1.20 2.47 -1.55
N ALA A 22 -0.26 1.58 -1.23
CA ALA A 22 0.61 0.93 -2.22
C ALA A 22 -0.19 0.09 -3.23
N GLY A 23 -1.14 -0.72 -2.76
CA GLY A 23 -2.04 -1.47 -3.65
C GLY A 23 -2.92 -0.56 -4.51
N MET A 24 -3.46 0.51 -3.91
CA MET A 24 -4.29 1.49 -4.62
C MET A 24 -3.55 2.22 -5.75
N ALA A 25 -2.27 2.57 -5.54
CA ALA A 25 -1.47 3.22 -6.58
C ALA A 25 -1.41 2.36 -7.85
N ILE A 26 -1.21 1.05 -7.68
CA ILE A 26 -1.17 0.08 -8.78
C ILE A 26 -2.53 -0.08 -9.44
N THR A 27 -3.59 -0.33 -8.67
CA THR A 27 -4.95 -0.47 -9.25
C THR A 27 -5.41 0.81 -9.95
N ALA A 28 -4.98 1.99 -9.50
CA ALA A 28 -5.29 3.25 -10.17
C ALA A 28 -4.49 3.48 -11.45
N ALA A 29 -3.33 2.83 -11.61
CA ALA A 29 -2.50 2.94 -12.81
C ALA A 29 -3.15 2.29 -14.03
N ASP A 30 -3.89 1.21 -13.80
CA ASP A 30 -4.68 0.53 -14.82
C ASP A 30 -6.05 0.09 -14.26
N PRO A 31 -7.04 1.00 -14.21
CA PRO A 31 -8.30 0.77 -13.49
C PRO A 31 -9.23 -0.27 -14.14
N SER A 32 -8.80 -0.96 -15.20
CA SER A 32 -9.62 -1.95 -15.91
C SER A 32 -10.05 -3.10 -15.00
N GLY A 33 -11.36 -3.30 -14.85
CA GLY A 33 -11.99 -4.48 -14.21
C GLY A 33 -11.85 -4.60 -12.68
N LEU A 34 -10.70 -4.22 -12.12
CA LEU A 34 -10.35 -4.44 -10.71
C LEU A 34 -10.69 -3.26 -9.80
N TRP A 35 -10.96 -2.07 -10.37
CA TRP A 35 -11.33 -0.90 -9.56
C TRP A 35 -12.63 -1.10 -8.80
N GLY A 36 -13.63 -1.72 -9.43
CA GLY A 36 -14.89 -2.07 -8.77
C GLY A 36 -14.65 -3.02 -7.58
N LEU A 37 -13.81 -4.03 -7.77
CA LEU A 37 -13.44 -4.98 -6.71
C LEU A 37 -12.66 -4.31 -5.58
N LEU A 38 -11.79 -3.35 -5.88
CA LEU A 38 -11.09 -2.56 -4.87
C LEU A 38 -12.07 -1.69 -4.06
N GLN A 39 -13.03 -1.03 -4.71
CA GLN A 39 -14.06 -0.27 -4.01
C GLN A 39 -14.91 -1.18 -3.12
N GLU A 40 -15.28 -2.36 -3.61
CA GLU A 40 -15.98 -3.39 -2.84
C GLU A 40 -15.13 -3.89 -1.66
N ALA A 41 -13.83 -4.14 -1.85
CA ALA A 41 -12.92 -4.57 -0.79
C ALA A 41 -12.70 -3.49 0.28
N LEU A 42 -12.63 -2.21 -0.12
CA LEU A 42 -12.56 -1.08 0.80
C LEU A 42 -13.87 -0.88 1.56
N ALA A 43 -15.01 -1.12 0.92
CA ALA A 43 -16.34 -1.06 1.54
C ALA A 43 -16.61 -2.25 2.48
N GLY A 44 -16.20 -3.46 2.08
CA GLY A 44 -16.38 -4.72 2.80
C GLY A 44 -15.33 -5.01 3.89
N GLY A 45 -14.22 -4.26 3.89
CA GLY A 45 -13.10 -4.47 4.81
C GLY A 45 -12.10 -5.49 4.25
N MET A 46 -10.93 -5.02 3.83
CA MET A 46 -9.90 -5.87 3.19
C MET A 46 -9.51 -7.09 4.02
N SER A 47 -9.39 -8.25 3.37
CA SER A 47 -8.72 -9.44 3.92
C SER A 47 -7.21 -9.30 3.77
N LEU A 48 -6.57 -8.67 4.76
CA LEU A 48 -5.11 -8.46 4.85
C LEU A 48 -4.29 -9.73 5.15
N ALA A 49 -4.87 -10.90 4.94
CA ALA A 49 -4.26 -12.19 5.28
C ALA A 49 -2.93 -12.41 4.53
N GLN A 50 -2.81 -11.96 3.27
CA GLN A 50 -1.56 -12.08 2.51
C GLN A 50 -0.47 -11.08 2.95
N ALA A 51 -0.85 -9.87 3.38
CA ALA A 51 0.10 -8.87 3.87
C ALA A 51 0.82 -9.33 5.14
N LYS A 52 0.11 -10.05 6.03
CA LYS A 52 0.66 -10.66 7.25
C LYS A 52 1.80 -11.65 6.98
N GLN A 53 1.71 -12.40 5.88
CA GLN A 53 2.66 -13.47 5.57
C GLN A 53 4.02 -12.93 5.08
N SER A 54 4.03 -11.73 4.50
CA SER A 54 5.25 -11.08 3.98
C SER A 54 5.90 -10.14 5.00
N ALA A 55 5.17 -9.79 6.07
CA ALA A 55 5.57 -8.83 7.09
C ALA A 55 6.58 -9.41 8.12
N SER A 56 6.73 -10.73 8.18
CA SER A 56 7.52 -11.42 9.23
C SER A 56 9.01 -11.10 9.24
N ALA A 57 9.55 -10.48 8.18
CA ALA A 57 10.96 -10.12 8.07
C ALA A 57 11.30 -8.73 8.67
N ASN A 58 10.30 -7.91 9.01
CA ASN A 58 10.52 -6.56 9.53
C ASN A 58 9.60 -6.26 10.74
N PRO A 59 10.15 -5.85 11.90
CA PRO A 59 9.35 -5.62 13.11
C PRO A 59 8.22 -4.59 12.93
N LEU A 60 8.48 -3.48 12.22
CA LEU A 60 7.47 -2.45 11.97
C LEU A 60 6.37 -2.95 11.02
N ALA A 61 6.75 -3.68 9.96
CA ALA A 61 5.79 -4.29 9.05
C ALA A 61 4.90 -5.31 9.78
N HIS A 62 5.50 -6.12 10.66
CA HIS A 62 4.78 -7.10 11.47
C HIS A 62 3.75 -6.42 12.37
N GLU A 63 4.16 -5.37 13.10
CA GLU A 63 3.25 -4.63 13.98
C GLU A 63 2.12 -3.94 13.21
N VAL A 64 2.39 -3.36 12.04
CA VAL A 64 1.34 -2.86 11.14
C VAL A 64 0.38 -3.97 10.74
N ALA A 65 0.91 -5.14 10.35
CA ALA A 65 0.10 -6.26 9.90
C ALA A 65 -0.76 -6.88 11.01
N GLU A 66 -0.31 -6.84 12.27
CA GLU A 66 -1.11 -7.22 13.43
C GLU A 66 -2.17 -6.17 13.77
N ASP A 67 -1.75 -4.90 13.85
CA ASP A 67 -2.59 -3.82 14.36
C ASP A 67 -3.68 -3.38 13.37
N ILE A 68 -3.52 -3.67 12.08
CA ILE A 68 -4.60 -3.47 11.10
C ILE A 68 -5.81 -4.40 11.32
N ALA A 69 -5.69 -5.43 12.16
CA ALA A 69 -6.85 -6.19 12.62
C ALA A 69 -7.61 -5.50 13.78
N ASN A 70 -6.98 -4.54 14.47
CA ASN A 70 -7.59 -3.80 15.57
C ASN A 70 -8.73 -2.88 15.05
N PRO A 71 -9.94 -2.94 15.64
CA PRO A 71 -11.07 -2.09 15.25
C PRO A 71 -10.78 -0.57 15.28
N GLU A 72 -10.01 -0.09 16.25
CA GLU A 72 -9.68 1.33 16.40
C GLU A 72 -8.75 1.77 15.27
N THR A 73 -7.69 1.01 15.03
CA THR A 73 -6.75 1.24 13.93
C THR A 73 -7.46 1.16 12.57
N ARG A 74 -8.37 0.20 12.38
CA ARG A 74 -9.19 0.11 11.16
C ARG A 74 -10.05 1.35 10.94
N THR A 75 -10.63 1.89 12.00
CA THR A 75 -11.44 3.12 11.93
C THR A 75 -10.55 4.30 11.56
N ALA A 76 -9.40 4.46 12.21
CA ALA A 76 -8.44 5.52 11.91
C ALA A 76 -7.90 5.43 10.47
N ILE A 77 -7.57 4.24 9.98
CA ILE A 77 -7.18 4.01 8.58
C ILE A 77 -8.31 4.42 7.65
N ARG A 78 -9.54 3.97 7.90
CA ARG A 78 -10.70 4.30 7.06
C ARG A 78 -10.92 5.81 6.98
N ASP A 79 -10.90 6.50 8.10
CA ASP A 79 -11.13 7.94 8.16
C ASP A 79 -10.00 8.71 7.46
N ARG A 80 -8.75 8.26 7.64
CA ARG A 80 -7.60 8.79 6.91
C ARG A 80 -7.74 8.62 5.40
N MET A 81 -8.07 7.41 4.94
CA MET A 81 -8.25 7.12 3.52
C MET A 81 -9.39 7.96 2.93
N LYS A 82 -10.51 8.10 3.65
CA LYS A 82 -11.60 8.99 3.25
C LYS A 82 -11.14 10.43 3.14
N ALA A 83 -10.38 10.95 4.09
CA ALA A 83 -9.88 12.32 4.06
C ALA A 83 -8.88 12.56 2.91
N GLN A 84 -7.93 11.65 2.73
CA GLN A 84 -6.87 11.74 1.72
C GLN A 84 -7.42 11.70 0.29
N PHE A 85 -8.38 10.82 0.04
CA PHE A 85 -8.93 10.56 -1.29
C PHE A 85 -10.31 11.21 -1.52
N LYS A 86 -10.79 12.06 -0.59
CA LYS A 86 -12.07 12.76 -0.73
C LYS A 86 -12.11 13.56 -2.04
N GLY A 87 -13.09 13.28 -2.89
CA GLY A 87 -13.31 14.00 -4.15
C GLY A 87 -12.19 13.84 -5.19
N ALA A 88 -11.20 12.96 -4.94
CA ALA A 88 -10.15 12.70 -5.91
C ALA A 88 -10.76 12.10 -7.18
N GLN A 89 -10.40 12.64 -8.34
CA GLN A 89 -10.72 12.00 -9.60
C GLN A 89 -9.80 10.80 -9.80
N PHE A 90 -10.22 9.84 -10.61
CA PHE A 90 -9.45 8.62 -10.92
C PHE A 90 -8.00 8.92 -11.31
N ALA A 91 -7.79 9.96 -12.12
CA ALA A 91 -6.45 10.39 -12.56
C ALA A 91 -5.55 10.87 -11.42
N ASP A 92 -6.13 11.36 -10.32
CA ASP A 92 -5.39 11.92 -9.18
C ASP A 92 -5.04 10.87 -8.13
N VAL A 93 -5.74 9.72 -8.11
CA VAL A 93 -5.57 8.69 -7.08
C VAL A 93 -4.15 8.14 -7.10
N LYS A 94 -3.61 7.82 -8.28
CA LYS A 94 -2.23 7.33 -8.41
C LYS A 94 -1.24 8.33 -7.83
N THR A 95 -1.31 9.58 -8.29
CA THR A 95 -0.40 10.66 -7.86
C THR A 95 -0.45 10.87 -6.35
N LYS A 96 -1.67 10.99 -5.79
CA LYS A 96 -1.87 11.14 -4.35
C LYS A 96 -1.36 9.95 -3.54
N ALA A 97 -1.49 8.74 -4.06
CA ALA A 97 -0.99 7.54 -3.41
C ALA A 97 0.55 7.51 -3.40
N VAL A 98 1.20 7.84 -4.52
CA VAL A 98 2.66 7.93 -4.61
C VAL A 98 3.22 9.01 -3.68
N GLU A 99 2.58 10.18 -3.63
CA GLU A 99 2.93 11.25 -2.69
C GLU A 99 2.79 10.82 -1.22
N GLU A 100 1.72 10.08 -0.91
CA GLU A 100 1.49 9.57 0.44
C GLU A 100 2.56 8.54 0.84
N LEU A 101 2.96 7.65 -0.08
CA LEU A 101 4.05 6.70 0.14
C LEU A 101 5.39 7.40 0.37
N ARG A 102 5.67 8.49 -0.36
CA ARG A 102 6.86 9.32 -0.12
C ARG A 102 6.86 9.92 1.28
N ALA A 103 5.72 10.40 1.73
CA ALA A 103 5.59 10.97 3.07
C ALA A 103 5.67 9.91 4.19
N VAL A 104 5.15 8.70 3.94
CA VAL A 104 5.36 7.53 4.83
C VAL A 104 6.85 7.18 4.90
N ALA A 105 7.54 7.12 3.75
CA ALA A 105 8.98 6.84 3.70
C ALA A 105 9.79 7.82 4.56
N ALA A 106 9.57 9.13 4.38
CA ALA A 106 10.22 10.16 5.18
C ALA A 106 9.90 10.03 6.68
N LEU A 107 8.66 9.69 7.03
CA LEU A 107 8.24 9.49 8.42
C LEU A 107 8.94 8.29 9.07
N VAL A 108 9.01 7.15 8.38
CA VAL A 108 9.69 5.95 8.91
C VAL A 108 11.21 6.13 8.94
N ASP A 109 11.81 6.84 7.98
CA ASP A 109 13.24 7.19 8.02
C ASP A 109 13.56 8.06 9.24
N ALA A 110 12.68 8.99 9.60
CA ALA A 110 12.87 9.88 10.75
C ALA A 110 12.65 9.19 12.10
N LYS A 111 11.65 8.32 12.21
CA LYS A 111 11.20 7.77 13.51
C LYS A 111 11.60 6.32 13.76
N ALA A 112 11.80 5.55 12.70
CA ALA A 112 12.11 4.14 12.73
C ALA A 112 13.29 3.79 11.80
N PRO A 113 14.43 4.51 11.82
CA PRO A 113 15.50 4.37 10.80
C PRO A 113 16.05 2.94 10.70
N ASN A 114 16.05 2.19 11.81
CA ASN A 114 16.52 0.80 11.85
C ASN A 114 15.57 -0.17 11.13
N ASP A 115 14.27 0.14 11.09
CA ASP A 115 13.25 -0.70 10.47
C ASP A 115 12.83 -0.15 9.09
N ALA A 116 13.19 1.09 8.76
CA ALA A 116 12.72 1.83 7.58
C ALA A 116 13.07 1.14 6.26
N ALA A 117 14.30 0.65 6.09
CA ALA A 117 14.71 -0.03 4.84
C ALA A 117 13.85 -1.28 4.55
N GLY A 118 13.66 -2.14 5.56
CA GLY A 118 12.85 -3.35 5.42
C GLY A 118 11.35 -3.03 5.26
N PHE A 119 10.85 -2.01 5.95
CA PHE A 119 9.46 -1.57 5.81
C PHE A 119 9.17 -1.04 4.41
N LYS A 120 10.07 -0.21 3.85
CA LYS A 120 9.94 0.32 2.48
C LYS A 120 10.03 -0.79 1.43
N ALA A 121 10.91 -1.77 1.60
CA ALA A 121 10.99 -2.94 0.74
C ALA A 121 9.68 -3.76 0.78
N TRP A 122 9.09 -3.95 1.96
CA TRP A 122 7.82 -4.64 2.13
C TRP A 122 6.65 -3.91 1.43
N LEU A 123 6.58 -2.57 1.54
CA LEU A 123 5.58 -1.79 0.80
C LEU A 123 5.72 -1.91 -0.71
N ARG A 124 6.95 -1.94 -1.23
CA ARG A 124 7.20 -2.25 -2.65
C ARG A 124 6.65 -3.65 -2.95
N GLU A 125 7.01 -4.67 -2.17
CA GLU A 125 6.56 -6.05 -2.41
C GLU A 125 5.02 -6.16 -2.50
N ILE A 126 4.30 -5.46 -1.62
CA ILE A 126 2.83 -5.36 -1.68
C ILE A 126 2.36 -4.77 -3.00
N ALA A 127 2.98 -3.68 -3.47
CA ALA A 127 2.64 -3.10 -4.77
C ALA A 127 2.91 -4.07 -5.92
N GLN A 128 4.04 -4.80 -5.90
CA GLN A 128 4.31 -5.82 -6.92
C GLN A 128 3.24 -6.91 -6.90
N LYS A 129 2.89 -7.43 -5.72
CA LYS A 129 1.84 -8.46 -5.60
C LYS A 129 0.49 -7.97 -6.09
N ALA A 130 0.15 -6.69 -5.87
CA ALA A 130 -1.07 -6.10 -6.39
C ALA A 130 -1.08 -6.08 -7.93
N ALA A 131 0.04 -5.74 -8.57
CA ALA A 131 0.18 -5.75 -10.03
C ALA A 131 0.13 -7.19 -10.59
N GLU A 132 0.65 -8.15 -9.83
CA GLU A 132 0.63 -9.56 -10.21
C GLU A 132 -0.74 -10.21 -10.03
N ALA A 133 -1.48 -9.85 -8.98
CA ALA A 133 -2.84 -10.33 -8.72
C ALA A 133 -3.82 -9.90 -9.83
N GLY A 134 -3.60 -8.73 -10.44
CA GLY A 134 -4.40 -8.28 -11.58
C GLY A 134 -4.33 -9.21 -12.81
N LYS A 135 -3.27 -10.03 -12.91
CA LYS A 135 -3.12 -11.03 -13.98
C LYS A 135 -4.15 -12.16 -13.89
N GLU A 136 -4.50 -12.57 -12.67
CA GLU A 136 -5.39 -13.71 -12.40
C GLU A 136 -6.88 -13.31 -12.47
N GLY A 137 -7.19 -12.00 -12.44
CA GLY A 137 -8.55 -11.45 -12.40
C GLY A 137 -9.16 -11.06 -13.75
N GLY A 138 -8.55 -11.45 -14.88
CA GLY A 138 -9.14 -11.23 -16.22
C GLY A 138 -10.52 -11.89 -16.33
N PHE A 139 -11.54 -11.11 -16.72
CA PHE A 139 -12.91 -11.58 -16.92
C PHE A 139 -12.91 -12.90 -17.74
N LEU A 140 -13.38 -13.99 -17.13
CA LEU A 140 -13.45 -15.36 -17.68
C LEU A 140 -12.15 -16.17 -17.83
N GLY A 141 -11.06 -15.86 -17.09
CA GLY A 141 -9.88 -16.73 -17.09
C GLY A 141 -9.05 -16.68 -18.38
N PHE A 142 -9.29 -15.69 -19.23
CA PHE A 142 -8.38 -15.33 -20.31
C PHE A 142 -7.32 -14.41 -19.73
N GLY A 143 -6.17 -15.00 -19.40
CA GLY A 143 -5.03 -14.35 -18.76
C GLY A 143 -4.65 -13.02 -19.43
N GLY A 144 -4.63 -11.97 -18.62
CA GLY A 144 -4.13 -10.66 -19.03
C GLY A 144 -2.62 -10.69 -19.25
N VAL A 145 -2.13 -9.70 -20.01
CA VAL A 145 -0.69 -9.45 -20.24
C VAL A 145 0.03 -9.38 -18.90
N ALA A 146 1.22 -10.00 -18.81
CA ALA A 146 2.07 -9.89 -17.63
C ALA A 146 2.34 -8.41 -17.29
N VAL A 147 1.91 -7.90 -16.11
CA VAL A 147 2.08 -6.52 -15.59
C VAL A 147 2.10 -5.44 -16.68
N SER A 148 1.02 -4.66 -16.81
CA SER A 148 0.93 -3.67 -17.89
C SER A 148 2.06 -2.63 -17.81
N ASP A 149 2.40 -1.99 -18.94
CA ASP A 149 3.46 -0.98 -18.94
C ASP A 149 3.16 0.18 -17.98
N LYS A 150 1.87 0.48 -17.76
CA LYS A 150 1.41 1.48 -16.77
C LYS A 150 1.65 1.02 -15.34
N GLU A 151 1.40 -0.25 -15.04
CA GLU A 151 1.68 -0.83 -13.72
C GLU A 151 3.20 -0.88 -13.46
N ARG A 152 4.02 -1.23 -14.46
CA ARG A 152 5.50 -1.18 -14.34
C ARG A 152 5.99 0.22 -14.05
N ALA A 153 5.56 1.21 -14.84
CA ALA A 153 5.92 2.60 -14.62
C ALA A 153 5.51 3.07 -13.21
N THR A 154 4.37 2.60 -12.71
CA THR A 154 3.90 2.93 -11.36
C THR A 154 4.72 2.23 -10.27
N LEU A 155 5.17 0.98 -10.49
CA LEU A 155 6.11 0.31 -9.59
C LEU A 155 7.44 1.07 -9.50
N ASP A 156 7.91 1.66 -10.61
CA ASP A 156 9.11 2.50 -10.62
C ASP A 156 8.88 3.81 -9.85
N GLU A 157 7.73 4.45 -10.03
CA GLU A 157 7.33 5.64 -9.26
C GLU A 157 7.25 5.34 -7.75
N ILE A 158 6.67 4.21 -7.36
CA ILE A 158 6.60 3.75 -5.96
C ILE A 158 8.01 3.46 -5.41
N SER A 159 8.86 2.79 -6.18
CA SER A 159 10.23 2.47 -5.79
C SER A 159 11.03 3.76 -5.55
N ALA A 160 10.90 4.74 -6.45
CA ALA A 160 11.48 6.07 -6.29
C ALA A 160 10.93 6.81 -5.06
N ALA A 161 9.61 6.78 -4.84
CA ALA A 161 8.98 7.42 -3.68
C ALA A 161 9.43 6.81 -2.35
N LEU A 162 9.62 5.49 -2.32
CA LEU A 162 10.12 4.75 -1.15
C LEU A 162 11.65 4.77 -1.04
N SER A 163 12.36 5.35 -2.02
CA SER A 163 13.83 5.29 -2.11
C SER A 163 14.37 3.86 -2.01
N VAL A 164 13.62 2.90 -2.58
CA VAL A 164 14.05 1.50 -2.74
C VAL A 164 14.60 1.40 -4.15
N SER A 165 15.87 1.02 -4.31
CA SER A 165 16.41 0.76 -5.64
C SER A 165 15.57 -0.33 -6.31
N ALA A 166 15.08 -0.06 -7.53
CA ALA A 166 14.46 -1.09 -8.35
C ALA A 166 15.46 -2.24 -8.50
N SER A 167 15.12 -3.43 -8.03
CA SER A 167 15.96 -4.61 -8.20
C SER A 167 16.29 -4.76 -9.69
N ALA A 168 17.58 -4.70 -10.01
CA ALA A 168 18.12 -4.94 -11.34
C ALA A 168 17.93 -6.40 -11.77
#